data_AF-A0A0F9JHA7-F1
#
_entry.id   AF-A0A0F9JHA7-F1
#
_cell.length_a   1.000
_cell.length_b   1.000
_cell.length_c   1.000
_cell.angle_alpha   90.00
_cell.angle_beta   90.00
_cell.angle_gamma   90.00
#
_symmetry.space_group_name_H-M   'P 1'
#
loop_
_entity.id
_entity.type
_entity.pdbx_description
1 polymer ?
#
loop_
_entity_poly.entity_id
_entity_poly.type
_entity_poly.pdbx_seq_one_letter_code
_entity_poly.pdbx_strand_id
1 'polypeptide(L)'
;MWTGDVFHVKRPSFVSHALMQRLIDLFGEWPGRRLVILGNHDMGPAGVESVSRQPIGVLLRAGVLELMTEDLALTVDDRCVQLSPVHYADDAVPEHYTLRRMKGVDLAIVVAHGAIMPPKQSPPFDHVSASDIDTTGCDLLCYGHIHEDHGVYKVGSCRFVNFGSLGRVARTGYNRRDVSVAVVSGDGTVTKVRLDTALPADEVFITVEGEEDAEDGDLKAYARELVYALQRGSSTSIEDLLAEVSEGVGKNVKAGVVQYLNEAGL
;
A
#
# COMPACT_ATOMS: atom_id res chain seq x y z
N MET A 1 -2.44 -10.31 9.64
CA MET A 1 -1.56 -10.27 8.45
C MET A 1 -1.42 -8.82 8.03
N TRP A 2 -0.25 -8.44 7.52
CA TRP A 2 0.02 -7.11 6.97
C TRP A 2 0.13 -7.19 5.46
N THR A 3 -0.62 -6.36 4.74
CA THR A 3 -0.62 -6.28 3.27
C THR A 3 0.52 -5.41 2.73
N GLY A 4 1.63 -5.23 3.46
CA GLY A 4 2.77 -4.40 3.07
C GLY A 4 2.72 -2.96 3.58
N ASP A 5 3.75 -2.19 3.20
CA ASP A 5 4.03 -0.83 3.62
C ASP A 5 4.00 -0.65 5.14
N VAL A 6 4.73 -1.50 5.86
CA VAL A 6 4.91 -1.36 7.31
C VAL A 6 5.56 -0.02 7.64
N PHE A 7 6.43 0.46 6.75
CA PHE A 7 7.04 1.79 6.83
C PHE A 7 6.54 2.67 5.69
N HIS A 8 6.19 3.91 6.01
CA HIS A 8 5.95 4.92 4.98
C HIS A 8 7.25 5.37 4.30
N VAL A 9 8.37 5.40 5.01
CA VAL A 9 9.67 5.79 4.46
C VAL A 9 10.62 4.60 4.47
N LYS A 10 11.03 4.17 3.28
CA LYS A 10 11.94 3.03 3.10
C LYS A 10 13.41 3.34 3.39
N ARG A 11 13.77 4.62 3.48
CA ARG A 11 15.15 5.06 3.77
C ARG A 11 15.47 4.87 5.26
N PRO A 12 16.43 4.01 5.65
CA PRO A 12 16.73 3.76 7.07
C PRO A 12 17.12 5.01 7.86
N SER A 13 17.79 5.97 7.23
CA SER A 13 18.19 7.23 7.87
C SER A 13 17.02 8.13 8.29
N PHE A 14 15.81 7.88 7.77
CA PHE A 14 14.59 8.63 8.10
C PHE A 14 13.69 7.87 9.08
N VAL A 15 14.07 6.67 9.49
CA VAL A 15 13.35 5.88 10.49
C VAL A 15 14.09 5.96 11.82
N SER A 16 13.48 6.62 12.80
CA SER A 16 14.10 6.78 14.11
C SER A 16 14.27 5.44 14.83
N HIS A 17 15.37 5.30 15.59
CA HIS A 17 15.57 4.12 16.45
C HIS A 17 14.46 3.94 17.48
N ALA A 18 13.86 5.03 17.97
CA ALA A 18 12.74 4.99 18.90
C ALA A 18 11.49 4.36 18.26
N LEU A 19 11.19 4.68 16.99
CA LEU A 19 10.11 4.03 16.25
C LEU A 19 10.39 2.53 16.07
N MET A 20 11.62 2.18 15.70
CA MET A 20 12.01 0.77 15.55
C MET A 20 11.83 -0.04 16.84
N GLN A 21 12.29 0.49 17.99
CA GLN A 21 12.13 -0.16 19.28
C GLN A 21 10.64 -0.36 19.62
N ARG A 22 9.82 0.69 19.46
CA ARG A 22 8.37 0.60 19.70
C ARG A 22 7.69 -0.45 18.82
N LEU A 23 8.06 -0.55 17.55
CA LEU A 23 7.50 -1.56 16.64
C LEU A 23 7.95 -2.97 17.04
N ILE A 24 9.21 -3.15 17.46
CA ILE A 24 9.70 -4.43 17.98
C ILE A 24 8.90 -4.86 19.21
N ASP A 25 8.71 -3.96 20.18
CA ASP A 25 7.95 -4.24 21.39
C ASP A 25 6.48 -4.56 21.05
N LEU A 26 5.83 -3.70 20.26
CA LEU A 26 4.43 -3.86 19.86
C LEU A 26 4.16 -5.17 19.12
N PHE A 27 4.99 -5.52 18.13
CA PHE A 27 4.83 -6.79 17.42
C PHE A 27 5.24 -7.99 18.29
N GLY A 28 6.22 -7.83 19.17
CA GLY A 28 6.65 -8.86 20.12
C GLY A 28 5.54 -9.27 21.10
N GLU A 29 4.70 -8.33 21.53
CA GLU A 29 3.57 -8.56 22.44
C GLU A 29 2.41 -9.35 21.82
N TRP A 30 2.27 -9.34 20.49
CA TRP A 30 1.16 -10.05 19.84
C TRP A 30 1.32 -11.57 19.95
N PRO A 31 0.33 -12.31 20.48
CA PRO A 31 0.47 -13.73 20.79
C PRO A 31 0.40 -14.66 19.57
N GLY A 32 -0.15 -14.17 18.44
CA GLY A 32 -0.30 -14.95 17.21
C GLY A 32 0.87 -14.82 16.23
N ARG A 33 0.75 -15.50 15.09
CA ARG A 33 1.70 -15.29 13.97
C ARG A 33 1.53 -13.89 13.38
N ARG A 34 2.66 -13.27 13.01
CA ARG A 34 2.73 -11.89 12.53
C ARG A 34 3.21 -11.89 11.08
N LEU A 35 2.35 -12.43 10.25
CA LEU A 35 2.60 -12.60 8.82
C LEU A 35 2.55 -11.26 8.09
N VAL A 36 3.51 -11.04 7.19
CA VAL A 36 3.63 -9.84 6.37
C VAL A 36 4.04 -10.19 4.94
N ILE A 37 3.49 -9.45 3.99
CA ILE A 37 4.02 -9.34 2.62
C ILE A 37 4.69 -7.98 2.44
N LEU A 38 5.53 -7.83 1.43
CA LEU A 38 6.28 -6.59 1.19
C LEU A 38 5.51 -5.65 0.27
N GLY A 39 5.35 -4.39 0.69
CA GLY A 39 4.87 -3.31 -0.17
C GLY A 39 5.99 -2.57 -0.93
N ASN A 40 5.64 -1.55 -1.71
CA ASN A 40 6.61 -0.76 -2.47
C ASN A 40 7.50 0.13 -1.58
N HIS A 41 7.06 0.42 -0.35
CA HIS A 41 7.85 1.11 0.69
C HIS A 41 8.64 0.13 1.58
N ASP A 42 8.46 -1.18 1.42
CA ASP A 42 9.25 -2.19 2.13
C ASP A 42 10.44 -2.70 1.32
N MET A 43 10.53 -2.32 0.04
CA MET A 43 11.54 -2.77 -0.92
C MET A 43 12.17 -1.60 -1.70
N GLY A 44 13.48 -1.74 -1.97
CA GLY A 44 14.22 -0.96 -2.94
C GLY A 44 14.18 -1.58 -4.35
N PRO A 45 14.94 -1.03 -5.31
CA PRO A 45 14.89 -1.44 -6.73
C PRO A 45 15.28 -2.90 -6.99
N ALA A 46 16.07 -3.52 -6.11
CA ALA A 46 16.41 -4.95 -6.21
C ALA A 46 15.30 -5.88 -5.65
N GLY A 47 14.09 -5.37 -5.42
CA GLY A 47 12.96 -6.13 -4.90
C GLY A 47 13.27 -6.78 -3.55
N VAL A 48 12.92 -8.05 -3.40
CA VAL A 48 13.09 -8.82 -2.15
C VAL A 48 14.55 -8.86 -1.67
N GLU A 49 15.54 -8.85 -2.59
CA GLU A 49 16.96 -8.86 -2.21
C GLU A 49 17.38 -7.61 -1.42
N SER A 50 16.66 -6.51 -1.61
CA SER A 50 16.93 -5.24 -0.94
C SER A 50 16.44 -5.21 0.52
N VAL A 51 15.57 -6.13 0.93
CA VAL A 51 14.85 -6.10 2.22
C VAL A 51 15.79 -6.02 3.41
N SER A 52 16.92 -6.72 3.37
CA SER A 52 17.95 -6.70 4.42
C SER A 52 18.53 -5.30 4.71
N ARG A 53 18.37 -4.36 3.78
CA ARG A 53 18.83 -2.97 3.86
C ARG A 53 17.69 -1.98 4.14
N GLN A 54 16.44 -2.44 4.19
CA GLN A 54 15.26 -1.63 4.48
C GLN A 54 14.89 -1.72 5.98
N PRO A 55 14.16 -0.74 6.55
CA PRO A 55 13.72 -0.77 7.94
C PRO A 55 12.98 -2.04 8.34
N ILE A 56 12.10 -2.57 7.46
CA ILE A 56 11.39 -3.83 7.70
C ILE A 56 12.32 -5.02 7.88
N GLY A 57 13.50 -5.01 7.25
CA GLY A 57 14.51 -6.04 7.41
C GLY A 57 15.00 -6.20 8.85
N VAL A 58 14.96 -5.12 9.64
CA VAL A 58 15.28 -5.16 11.08
C VAL A 58 14.18 -5.89 11.86
N LEU A 59 12.90 -5.63 11.56
CA LEU A 59 11.76 -6.30 12.20
C LEU A 59 11.74 -7.80 11.88
N LEU A 60 12.03 -8.15 10.62
CA LEU A 60 12.16 -9.54 10.19
C LEU A 60 13.32 -10.25 10.90
N ARG A 61 14.49 -9.60 10.96
CA ARG A 61 15.66 -10.16 11.66
C ARG A 61 15.46 -10.28 13.16
N ALA A 62 14.69 -9.37 13.78
CA ALA A 62 14.32 -9.45 15.18
C ALA A 62 13.32 -10.57 15.49
N GLY A 63 12.73 -11.21 14.47
CA GLY A 63 11.76 -12.31 14.64
C GLY A 63 10.37 -11.85 15.10
N VAL A 64 10.09 -10.54 15.05
CA VAL A 64 8.79 -9.98 15.43
C VAL A 64 7.80 -9.95 14.26
N LEU A 65 8.30 -10.03 13.03
CA LEU A 65 7.50 -10.24 11.82
C LEU A 65 7.98 -11.49 11.07
N GLU A 66 7.05 -12.14 10.38
CA GLU A 66 7.29 -13.32 9.57
C GLU A 66 6.94 -13.02 8.11
N LEU A 67 7.96 -12.96 7.26
CA LEU A 67 7.78 -12.73 5.83
C LEU A 67 7.14 -13.96 5.18
N MET A 68 6.02 -13.76 4.50
CA MET A 68 5.40 -14.79 3.68
C MET A 68 6.03 -14.81 2.29
N THR A 69 6.87 -15.82 2.00
CA THR A 69 7.51 -15.98 0.68
C THR A 69 6.81 -17.00 -0.22
N GLU A 70 5.96 -17.84 0.35
CA GLU A 70 5.25 -18.92 -0.34
C GLU A 70 3.86 -19.13 0.25
N ASP A 71 3.06 -19.93 -0.44
CA ASP A 71 1.73 -20.34 0.03
C ASP A 71 1.81 -21.05 1.39
N LEU A 72 0.89 -20.69 2.27
CA LEU A 72 0.87 -21.16 3.64
C LEU A 72 -0.52 -21.68 4.01
N ALA A 73 -0.60 -22.95 4.41
CA ALA A 73 -1.83 -23.54 4.96
C ALA A 73 -1.80 -23.50 6.50
N LEU A 74 -2.88 -23.04 7.12
CA LEU A 74 -3.04 -22.86 8.57
C LEU A 74 -4.38 -23.42 9.04
N THR A 75 -4.46 -23.82 10.30
CA THR A 75 -5.74 -24.07 10.96
C THR A 75 -6.22 -22.81 11.65
N VAL A 76 -7.40 -22.31 11.26
CA VAL A 76 -8.09 -21.17 11.87
C VAL A 76 -9.53 -21.59 12.11
N ASP A 77 -10.03 -21.49 13.34
CA ASP A 77 -11.39 -21.91 13.71
C ASP A 77 -11.76 -23.33 13.22
N ASP A 78 -10.85 -24.29 13.41
CA ASP A 78 -10.96 -25.68 12.94
C ASP A 78 -11.07 -25.86 11.42
N ARG A 79 -10.74 -24.83 10.63
CA ARG A 79 -10.73 -24.83 9.16
C ARG A 79 -9.30 -24.74 8.62
N CYS A 80 -9.04 -25.41 7.50
CA CYS A 80 -7.78 -25.30 6.77
C CYS A 80 -7.82 -24.09 5.83
N VAL A 81 -7.06 -23.04 6.16
CA VAL A 81 -6.99 -21.78 5.43
C VAL A 81 -5.66 -21.68 4.68
N GLN A 82 -5.71 -21.53 3.37
CA GLN A 82 -4.56 -21.16 2.52
C GLN A 82 -4.42 -19.65 2.47
N LEU A 83 -3.20 -19.18 2.67
CA LEU A 83 -2.79 -17.80 2.43
C LEU A 83 -1.73 -17.79 1.33
N SER A 84 -1.98 -17.04 0.25
CA SER A 84 -1.03 -16.87 -0.86
C SER A 84 -0.51 -15.44 -0.90
N PRO A 85 0.80 -15.22 -0.68
CA PRO A 85 1.38 -13.89 -0.67
C PRO A 85 1.63 -13.37 -2.09
N VAL A 86 1.29 -12.09 -2.31
CA VAL A 86 1.67 -11.32 -3.49
C VAL A 86 2.33 -10.03 -3.02
N HIS A 87 3.67 -10.02 -3.02
CA HIS A 87 4.45 -8.81 -2.77
C HIS A 87 4.19 -7.77 -3.85
N TYR A 88 4.55 -6.52 -3.57
CA TYR A 88 4.55 -5.48 -4.58
C TYR A 88 5.35 -5.90 -5.81
N ALA A 89 4.68 -5.85 -6.96
CA ALA A 89 5.18 -6.23 -8.26
C ALA A 89 4.60 -5.29 -9.32
N ASP A 90 4.76 -5.61 -10.59
CA ASP A 90 4.18 -4.84 -11.69
C ASP A 90 2.65 -4.79 -11.55
N ASP A 91 2.13 -3.57 -11.36
CA ASP A 91 0.72 -3.22 -11.18
C ASP A 91 -0.11 -3.31 -12.48
N ALA A 92 0.49 -3.76 -13.59
CA ALA A 92 -0.19 -3.95 -14.88
C ALA A 92 -0.47 -5.42 -15.24
N VAL A 93 -0.11 -6.39 -14.39
CA VAL A 93 -0.17 -7.83 -14.69
C VAL A 93 -1.18 -8.55 -13.79
N PRO A 94 -2.42 -8.81 -14.25
CA PRO A 94 -3.46 -9.46 -13.44
C PRO A 94 -3.09 -10.86 -12.92
N GLU A 95 -2.25 -11.58 -13.67
CA GLU A 95 -1.82 -12.95 -13.36
C GLU A 95 -1.08 -13.04 -12.03
N HIS A 96 -0.43 -11.95 -11.58
CA HIS A 96 0.24 -11.88 -10.28
C HIS A 96 -0.72 -12.08 -9.10
N TYR A 97 -2.00 -11.78 -9.27
CA TYR A 97 -3.01 -11.87 -8.22
C TYR A 97 -3.84 -13.15 -8.28
N THR A 98 -3.50 -14.06 -9.20
CA THR A 98 -4.20 -15.34 -9.36
C THR A 98 -3.66 -16.37 -8.37
N LEU A 99 -4.55 -17.23 -7.87
CA LEU A 99 -4.23 -18.24 -6.87
C LEU A 99 -4.49 -19.63 -7.40
N ARG A 100 -3.58 -20.56 -7.11
CA ARG A 100 -3.82 -21.98 -7.27
C ARG A 100 -4.24 -22.58 -5.94
N ARG A 101 -5.50 -23.02 -5.85
CA ARG A 101 -6.04 -23.61 -4.62
C ARG A 101 -5.33 -24.92 -4.27
N MET A 102 -4.82 -25.00 -3.06
CA MET A 102 -4.25 -26.22 -2.48
C MET A 102 -5.34 -27.26 -2.23
N LYS A 103 -4.98 -28.54 -2.31
CA LYS A 103 -5.94 -29.62 -2.05
C LYS A 103 -6.29 -29.68 -0.56
N GLY A 104 -7.58 -29.77 -0.25
CA GLY A 104 -8.07 -29.96 1.12
C GLY A 104 -8.17 -28.69 1.96
N VAL A 105 -8.07 -27.50 1.34
CA VAL A 105 -8.28 -26.22 2.03
C VAL A 105 -9.75 -25.81 1.96
N ASP A 106 -10.28 -25.37 3.09
CA ASP A 106 -11.65 -24.87 3.26
C ASP A 106 -11.78 -23.44 2.73
N LEU A 107 -10.74 -22.62 2.90
CA LEU A 107 -10.71 -21.21 2.52
C LEU A 107 -9.37 -20.86 1.87
N ALA A 108 -9.39 -20.19 0.72
CA ALA A 108 -8.20 -19.71 0.03
C ALA A 108 -8.20 -18.17 -0.08
N ILE A 109 -7.16 -17.56 0.48
CA ILE A 109 -7.01 -16.10 0.60
C ILE A 109 -5.75 -15.65 -0.12
N VAL A 110 -5.90 -14.74 -1.08
CA VAL A 110 -4.78 -13.96 -1.61
C VAL A 110 -4.53 -12.75 -0.70
N VAL A 111 -3.28 -12.54 -0.33
CA VAL A 111 -2.82 -11.36 0.42
C VAL A 111 -1.89 -10.59 -0.50
N ALA A 112 -2.32 -9.42 -0.97
CA ALA A 112 -1.63 -8.70 -2.02
C ALA A 112 -1.25 -7.26 -1.64
N HIS A 113 -0.16 -6.76 -2.20
CA HIS A 113 0.17 -5.34 -2.21
C HIS A 113 0.27 -4.89 -3.66
N GLY A 114 -0.79 -4.28 -4.19
CA GLY A 114 -0.81 -3.82 -5.58
C GLY A 114 -1.99 -2.93 -5.88
N ALA A 115 -1.88 -2.15 -6.96
CA ALA A 115 -2.89 -1.21 -7.42
C ALA A 115 -4.10 -1.92 -8.03
N ILE A 116 -4.91 -2.57 -7.19
CA ILE A 116 -6.13 -3.25 -7.61
C ILE A 116 -7.31 -2.29 -7.46
N MET A 117 -8.05 -2.08 -8.56
CA MET A 117 -9.21 -1.20 -8.59
C MET A 117 -10.52 -2.00 -8.70
N PRO A 118 -11.60 -1.57 -8.01
CA PRO A 118 -12.93 -2.13 -8.20
C PRO A 118 -13.37 -2.02 -9.67
N PRO A 119 -14.22 -2.93 -10.18
CA PRO A 119 -14.66 -2.88 -11.56
C PRO A 119 -15.24 -1.51 -11.92
N LYS A 120 -14.91 -1.03 -13.12
CA LYS A 120 -15.33 0.28 -13.68
C LYS A 120 -14.70 1.52 -13.02
N GLN A 121 -13.81 1.35 -12.04
CA GLN A 121 -12.94 2.43 -11.61
C GLN A 121 -11.66 2.40 -12.47
N SER A 122 -11.30 3.54 -13.04
CA SER A 122 -10.11 3.66 -13.89
C SER A 122 -9.39 4.96 -13.54
N PRO A 123 -8.55 4.93 -12.49
CA PRO A 123 -7.74 6.07 -12.13
C PRO A 123 -6.63 6.33 -13.16
N PRO A 124 -6.01 7.51 -13.15
CA PRO A 124 -4.99 7.91 -14.13
C PRO A 124 -3.59 7.34 -13.86
N PHE A 125 -3.48 6.21 -13.16
CA PHE A 125 -2.23 5.52 -12.84
C PHE A 125 -2.35 4.05 -13.25
N ASP A 126 -1.22 3.36 -13.41
CA ASP A 126 -1.21 1.93 -13.76
C ASP A 126 -1.87 1.10 -12.66
N HIS A 127 -2.80 0.25 -13.06
CA HIS A 127 -3.60 -0.55 -12.14
C HIS A 127 -4.13 -1.81 -12.84
N VAL A 128 -4.45 -2.82 -12.03
CA VAL A 128 -5.23 -3.97 -12.45
C VAL A 128 -6.69 -3.76 -12.04
N SER A 129 -7.61 -3.88 -12.98
CA SER A 129 -9.03 -4.00 -12.64
C SER A 129 -9.29 -5.36 -12.00
N ALA A 130 -10.03 -5.37 -10.89
CA ALA A 130 -10.43 -6.62 -10.25
C ALA A 130 -11.23 -7.56 -11.18
N SER A 131 -11.83 -7.02 -12.26
CA SER A 131 -12.50 -7.82 -13.30
C SER A 131 -11.57 -8.68 -14.14
N ASP A 132 -10.29 -8.34 -14.18
CA ASP A 132 -9.31 -8.94 -15.09
C ASP A 132 -8.49 -10.04 -14.40
N ILE A 133 -8.63 -10.17 -13.08
CA ILE A 133 -7.99 -11.20 -12.26
C ILE A 133 -8.81 -12.50 -12.37
N ASP A 134 -8.14 -13.62 -12.69
CA ASP A 134 -8.78 -14.94 -12.57
C ASP A 134 -9.04 -15.27 -11.10
N THR A 135 -10.33 -15.27 -10.74
CA THR A 135 -10.80 -15.54 -9.38
C THR A 135 -11.05 -17.01 -9.11
N THR A 136 -10.78 -17.89 -10.08
CA THR A 136 -10.98 -19.33 -9.95
C THR A 136 -10.13 -19.90 -8.80
N GLY A 137 -10.79 -20.45 -7.78
CA GLY A 137 -10.12 -21.03 -6.61
C GLY A 137 -9.79 -20.03 -5.49
N CYS A 138 -9.99 -18.73 -5.71
CA CYS A 138 -9.89 -17.65 -4.71
C CYS A 138 -11.24 -17.44 -4.03
N ASP A 139 -11.27 -17.47 -2.69
CA ASP A 139 -12.47 -17.14 -1.92
C ASP A 139 -12.41 -15.69 -1.40
N LEU A 140 -11.22 -15.24 -0.99
CA LEU A 140 -10.94 -13.88 -0.53
C LEU A 140 -9.66 -13.33 -1.18
N LEU A 141 -9.66 -12.04 -1.50
CA LEU A 141 -8.47 -11.28 -1.88
C LEU A 141 -8.40 -10.03 -1.02
N CYS A 142 -7.48 -10.03 -0.05
CA CYS A 142 -7.19 -8.89 0.81
C CYS A 142 -6.01 -8.13 0.22
N TYR A 143 -6.17 -6.84 -0.08
CA TYR A 143 -5.12 -6.06 -0.72
C TYR A 143 -4.84 -4.71 -0.07
N GLY A 144 -3.58 -4.28 -0.18
CA GLY A 144 -3.06 -2.96 0.20
C GLY A 144 -2.74 -2.10 -1.01
N HIS A 145 -1.71 -1.24 -0.89
CA HIS A 145 -1.26 -0.23 -1.87
C HIS A 145 -2.23 0.93 -2.09
N ILE A 146 -3.50 0.63 -2.41
CA ILE A 146 -4.53 1.66 -2.53
C ILE A 146 -5.03 2.05 -1.14
N HIS A 147 -4.79 3.31 -0.76
CA HIS A 147 -5.15 3.84 0.56
C HIS A 147 -6.64 4.17 0.72
N GLU A 148 -7.38 4.19 -0.39
CA GLU A 148 -8.82 4.32 -0.42
C GLU A 148 -9.52 3.05 0.07
N ASP A 149 -10.63 3.24 0.76
CA ASP A 149 -11.46 2.17 1.30
C ASP A 149 -12.47 1.74 0.24
N HIS A 150 -12.17 0.62 -0.42
CA HIS A 150 -13.06 0.02 -1.40
C HIS A 150 -14.12 -0.88 -0.77
N GLY A 151 -14.06 -1.09 0.55
CA GLY A 151 -14.98 -1.95 1.28
C GLY A 151 -14.78 -3.43 0.96
N VAL A 152 -15.90 -4.15 0.94
CA VAL A 152 -15.97 -5.55 0.50
C VAL A 152 -16.87 -5.62 -0.72
N TYR A 153 -16.36 -6.19 -1.81
CA TYR A 153 -17.13 -6.41 -3.04
C TYR A 153 -16.79 -7.77 -3.66
N LYS A 154 -17.64 -8.28 -4.55
CA LYS A 154 -17.50 -9.61 -5.14
C LYS A 154 -17.20 -9.50 -6.64
N VAL A 155 -16.23 -10.27 -7.11
CA VAL A 155 -15.95 -10.48 -8.54
C VAL A 155 -15.77 -11.98 -8.77
N GLY A 156 -16.54 -12.56 -9.70
CA GLY A 156 -16.53 -14.00 -9.93
C GLY A 156 -16.83 -14.80 -8.65
N SER A 157 -15.94 -15.73 -8.28
CA SER A 157 -16.02 -16.49 -7.04
C SER A 157 -15.42 -15.78 -5.83
N CYS A 158 -14.56 -14.77 -6.02
CA CYS A 158 -13.76 -14.18 -4.95
C CYS A 158 -14.38 -12.89 -4.38
N ARG A 159 -14.27 -12.67 -3.07
CA ARG A 159 -14.55 -11.36 -2.45
C ARG A 159 -13.26 -10.59 -2.24
N PHE A 160 -13.25 -9.37 -2.72
CA PHE A 160 -12.17 -8.41 -2.58
C PHE A 160 -12.39 -7.58 -1.32
N VAL A 161 -11.33 -7.35 -0.56
CA VAL A 161 -11.36 -6.64 0.73
C VAL A 161 -10.23 -5.62 0.76
N ASN A 162 -10.58 -4.34 0.86
CA ASN A 162 -9.65 -3.26 1.13
C ASN A 162 -10.36 -2.17 1.96
N PHE A 163 -9.89 -1.94 3.19
CA PHE A 163 -10.40 -0.89 4.09
C PHE A 163 -9.45 0.31 4.21
N GLY A 164 -8.54 0.44 3.24
CA GLY A 164 -7.54 1.47 3.08
C GLY A 164 -6.37 1.37 4.07
N SER A 165 -5.47 2.36 4.00
CA SER A 165 -4.30 2.50 4.87
C SER A 165 -4.62 2.65 6.37
N LEU A 166 -3.67 2.26 7.23
CA LEU A 166 -3.72 2.55 8.67
C LEU A 166 -3.30 3.99 8.99
N GLY A 167 -2.37 4.55 8.22
CA GLY A 167 -1.90 5.92 8.37
C GLY A 167 -2.61 6.89 7.44
N ARG A 168 -2.67 8.16 7.86
CA ARG A 168 -3.11 9.29 7.02
C ARG A 168 -1.87 9.97 6.46
N VAL A 169 -1.57 9.76 5.18
CA VAL A 169 -0.31 10.23 4.56
C VAL A 169 -0.47 11.46 3.67
N ALA A 170 -1.70 11.80 3.27
CA ALA A 170 -1.97 12.94 2.40
C ALA A 170 -3.34 13.58 2.71
N ARG A 171 -3.49 14.88 2.44
CA ARG A 171 -4.74 15.65 2.65
C ARG A 171 -5.81 15.36 1.59
N THR A 172 -6.11 14.10 1.34
CA THR A 172 -7.13 13.67 0.37
C THR A 172 -8.44 13.29 1.07
N GLY A 173 -9.55 13.31 0.33
CA GLY A 173 -10.87 12.94 0.87
C GLY A 173 -10.89 11.53 1.49
N TYR A 174 -10.24 10.55 0.85
CA TYR A 174 -10.19 9.18 1.36
C TYR A 174 -9.36 9.05 2.65
N ASN A 175 -8.38 9.94 2.88
CA ASN A 175 -7.62 9.99 4.14
C ASN A 175 -8.40 10.67 5.27
N ARG A 176 -9.66 11.09 5.05
CA ARG A 176 -10.54 11.64 6.09
C ARG A 176 -11.49 10.62 6.74
N ARG A 177 -11.50 9.38 6.23
CA ARG A 177 -12.36 8.29 6.73
C ARG A 177 -11.98 7.80 8.13
N ASP A 178 -12.85 7.00 8.73
CA ASP A 178 -12.51 6.19 9.90
C ASP A 178 -11.49 5.10 9.54
N VAL A 179 -10.37 5.05 10.26
CA VAL A 179 -9.37 4.00 10.09
C VAL A 179 -9.93 2.70 10.61
N SER A 180 -9.83 1.63 9.81
CA SER A 180 -10.41 0.32 10.12
C SER A 180 -9.50 -0.80 9.67
N VAL A 181 -9.70 -1.98 10.25
CA VAL A 181 -9.03 -3.24 9.87
C VAL A 181 -10.07 -4.30 9.53
N ALA A 182 -9.64 -5.29 8.73
CA ALA A 182 -10.45 -6.47 8.46
C ALA A 182 -10.15 -7.57 9.48
N VAL A 183 -11.19 -8.09 10.12
CA VAL A 183 -11.15 -9.36 10.87
C VAL A 183 -11.78 -10.43 10.00
N VAL A 184 -11.00 -11.48 9.69
CA VAL A 184 -11.43 -12.60 8.85
C VAL A 184 -11.46 -13.86 9.71
N SER A 185 -12.62 -14.50 9.82
CA SER A 185 -12.79 -15.79 10.51
C SER A 185 -12.51 -16.98 9.58
N GLY A 186 -12.32 -18.17 10.15
CA GLY A 186 -12.01 -19.39 9.39
C GLY A 186 -13.08 -19.83 8.39
N ASP A 187 -14.33 -19.38 8.56
CA ASP A 187 -15.42 -19.57 7.59
C ASP A 187 -15.42 -18.55 6.45
N GLY A 188 -14.47 -17.59 6.46
CA GLY A 188 -14.34 -16.52 5.49
C GLY A 188 -15.22 -15.29 5.78
N THR A 189 -15.94 -15.22 6.90
CA THR A 189 -16.68 -14.00 7.25
C THR A 189 -15.71 -12.83 7.46
N VAL A 190 -16.01 -11.68 6.85
CA VAL A 190 -15.17 -10.47 6.94
C VAL A 190 -15.93 -9.42 7.73
N THR A 191 -15.35 -8.96 8.83
CA THR A 191 -15.88 -7.88 9.65
C THR A 191 -14.94 -6.69 9.62
N LYS A 192 -15.49 -5.51 9.37
CA LYS A 192 -14.76 -4.25 9.46
C LYS A 192 -14.76 -3.76 10.90
N VAL A 193 -13.58 -3.55 11.47
CA VAL A 193 -13.41 -3.07 12.84
C VAL A 193 -12.73 -1.70 12.81
N ARG A 194 -13.39 -0.68 13.33
CA ARG A 194 -12.83 0.67 13.47
C ARG A 194 -11.73 0.68 14.53
N LEU A 195 -10.67 1.44 14.29
CA LEU A 195 -9.61 1.70 15.27
C LEU A 195 -9.89 3.01 16.00
N ASP A 196 -10.36 2.92 17.25
CA ASP A 196 -10.65 4.11 18.07
C ASP A 196 -9.38 4.87 18.51
N THR A 197 -8.21 4.24 18.39
CA THR A 197 -6.91 4.86 18.69
C THR A 197 -6.37 5.71 17.54
N ALA A 198 -6.97 5.62 16.34
CA ALA A 198 -6.57 6.44 15.21
C ALA A 198 -7.12 7.86 15.38
N LEU A 199 -6.23 8.85 15.32
CA LEU A 199 -6.66 10.25 15.44
C LEU A 199 -7.63 10.64 14.32
N PRO A 200 -8.63 11.47 14.63
CA PRO A 200 -9.48 12.11 13.62
C PRO A 200 -8.65 12.86 12.57
N ALA A 201 -9.15 12.93 11.34
CA ALA A 201 -8.37 13.47 10.23
C ALA A 201 -8.09 14.97 10.37
N ASP A 202 -9.02 15.69 10.97
CA ASP A 202 -8.96 17.09 11.38
C ASP A 202 -7.92 17.36 12.49
N GLU A 203 -7.63 16.38 13.34
CA GLU A 203 -6.53 16.49 14.32
C GLU A 203 -5.15 16.20 13.69
N VAL A 204 -5.10 15.38 12.63
CA VAL A 204 -3.86 15.05 11.91
C VAL A 204 -3.52 16.13 10.88
N PHE A 205 -4.50 16.56 10.10
CA PHE A 205 -4.38 17.55 9.05
C PHE A 205 -4.82 18.91 9.58
N ILE A 206 -3.99 19.50 10.45
CA ILE A 206 -4.21 20.86 10.94
C ILE A 206 -4.22 21.79 9.72
N THR A 207 -5.38 22.37 9.42
CA THR A 207 -5.52 23.37 8.35
C THR A 207 -5.09 24.72 8.90
N VAL A 208 -4.13 25.38 8.24
CA VAL A 208 -3.89 26.81 8.47
C VAL A 208 -4.84 27.58 7.54
N GLU A 209 -5.61 28.54 8.08
CA GLU A 209 -6.52 29.36 7.28
C GLU A 209 -5.74 30.02 6.11
N GLY A 210 -6.16 29.74 4.86
CA GLY A 210 -5.58 30.31 3.64
C GLY A 210 -4.80 29.35 2.73
N GLU A 211 -4.57 28.09 3.12
CA GLU A 211 -3.84 27.10 2.30
C GLU A 211 -4.71 26.33 1.28
N GLU A 212 -6.03 26.27 1.46
CA GLU A 212 -6.88 25.37 0.66
C GLU A 212 -7.20 25.86 -0.76
N ASP A 213 -6.99 27.14 -1.09
CA ASP A 213 -7.49 27.72 -2.34
C ASP A 213 -6.51 27.65 -3.53
N ALA A 214 -5.25 27.25 -3.35
CA ALA A 214 -4.22 27.48 -4.38
C ALA A 214 -3.41 26.26 -4.87
N GLU A 215 -3.35 25.13 -4.16
CA GLU A 215 -2.21 24.21 -4.36
C GLU A 215 -2.52 22.78 -4.87
N ASP A 216 -3.73 22.23 -4.76
CA ASP A 216 -3.85 20.76 -4.98
C ASP A 216 -4.13 20.33 -6.43
N GLY A 217 -4.83 21.17 -7.21
CA GLY A 217 -5.21 20.84 -8.60
C GLY A 217 -4.07 21.01 -9.61
N ASP A 218 -3.50 22.22 -9.64
CA ASP A 218 -2.45 22.59 -10.59
C ASP A 218 -1.13 21.87 -10.32
N LEU A 219 -0.78 21.67 -9.04
CA LEU A 219 0.49 21.07 -8.65
C LEU A 219 0.55 19.58 -8.98
N LYS A 220 -0.56 18.84 -8.80
CA LYS A 220 -0.69 17.44 -9.21
C LYS A 220 -0.77 17.28 -10.72
N ALA A 221 -1.45 18.18 -11.44
CA ALA A 221 -1.44 18.17 -12.90
C ALA A 221 -0.03 18.41 -13.45
N TYR A 222 0.69 19.36 -12.86
CA TYR A 222 2.04 19.74 -13.24
C TYR A 222 3.09 18.66 -12.94
N ALA A 223 3.04 18.05 -11.74
CA ALA A 223 3.93 16.93 -11.40
C ALA A 223 3.73 15.72 -12.32
N ARG A 224 2.48 15.46 -12.77
CA ARG A 224 2.18 14.38 -13.73
C ARG A 224 2.77 14.64 -15.11
N GLU A 225 2.67 15.86 -15.63
CA GLU A 225 3.30 16.25 -16.90
C GLU A 225 4.83 16.06 -16.87
N LEU A 226 5.47 16.39 -15.73
CA LEU A 226 6.92 16.18 -15.55
C LEU A 226 7.32 14.70 -15.56
N VAL A 227 6.56 13.83 -14.86
CA VAL A 227 6.81 12.38 -14.86
C VAL A 227 6.62 11.80 -16.25
N TYR A 228 5.60 12.24 -16.98
CA TYR A 228 5.34 11.80 -18.35
C TYR A 228 6.44 12.23 -19.34
N ALA A 229 7.00 13.43 -19.15
CA ALA A 229 8.14 13.92 -19.92
C ALA A 229 9.42 13.10 -19.65
N LEU A 230 9.69 12.77 -18.38
CA LEU A 230 10.84 11.95 -17.97
C LEU A 230 10.76 10.51 -18.54
N GLN A 231 9.57 9.93 -18.58
CA GLN A 231 9.35 8.58 -19.14
C GLN A 231 9.51 8.51 -20.67
N ARG A 232 9.42 9.64 -21.39
CA ARG A 232 9.62 9.71 -22.85
C ARG A 232 11.09 9.80 -23.27
N GLY A 233 12.03 9.64 -22.34
CA GLY A 233 13.44 9.44 -22.67
C GLY A 233 14.18 10.68 -23.14
N SER A 234 13.79 11.87 -22.67
CA SER A 234 14.69 13.03 -22.79
C SER A 234 15.85 12.85 -21.81
N SER A 235 17.08 13.02 -22.29
CA SER A 235 18.32 13.02 -21.48
C SER A 235 18.43 14.26 -20.58
N THR A 236 17.30 14.83 -20.18
CA THR A 236 17.17 16.13 -19.55
C THR A 236 17.07 15.90 -18.05
N SER A 237 17.94 16.54 -17.26
CA SER A 237 17.89 16.42 -15.80
C SER A 237 16.59 17.01 -15.26
N ILE A 238 16.15 16.59 -14.08
CA ILE A 238 14.96 17.15 -13.42
C ILE A 238 15.15 18.67 -13.23
N GLU A 239 16.38 19.08 -12.96
CA GLU A 239 16.79 20.48 -12.86
C GLU A 239 16.60 21.26 -14.16
N ASP A 240 16.93 20.65 -15.31
CA ASP A 240 16.76 21.27 -16.63
C ASP A 240 15.28 21.36 -17.05
N LEU A 241 14.46 20.34 -16.73
CA LEU A 241 13.01 20.36 -16.95
C LEU A 241 12.32 21.42 -16.09
N LEU A 242 12.71 21.55 -14.83
CA LEU A 242 12.20 22.60 -13.94
C LEU A 242 12.64 24.00 -14.39
N ALA A 243 13.77 24.11 -15.09
CA ALA A 243 14.26 25.35 -15.68
C ALA A 243 13.52 25.72 -16.97
N GLU A 244 13.24 24.78 -17.88
CA GLU A 244 12.52 25.05 -19.14
C GLU A 244 11.07 25.49 -18.94
N VAL A 245 10.36 24.93 -17.95
CA VAL A 245 8.94 25.21 -17.70
C VAL A 245 8.76 26.45 -16.79
N SER A 246 9.81 27.27 -16.65
CA SER A 246 9.90 28.33 -15.62
C SER A 246 9.08 29.60 -15.86
N GLU A 247 8.54 29.84 -17.05
CA GLU A 247 7.74 31.04 -17.28
C GLU A 247 6.29 30.85 -16.80
N GLY A 248 6.01 31.35 -15.58
CA GLY A 248 4.64 31.52 -15.07
C GLY A 248 4.26 30.72 -13.82
N VAL A 249 5.09 29.78 -13.37
CA VAL A 249 4.78 28.94 -12.19
C VAL A 249 5.35 29.54 -10.90
N GLY A 250 4.49 29.73 -9.90
CA GLY A 250 4.86 30.30 -8.59
C GLY A 250 5.92 29.48 -7.84
N LYS A 251 6.80 30.16 -7.08
CA LYS A 251 7.91 29.53 -6.36
C LYS A 251 7.49 28.42 -5.38
N ASN A 252 6.33 28.56 -4.74
CA ASN A 252 5.80 27.58 -3.79
C ASN A 252 5.42 26.26 -4.48
N VAL A 253 4.84 26.35 -5.69
CA VAL A 253 4.49 25.19 -6.52
C VAL A 253 5.73 24.40 -6.91
N LYS A 254 6.83 25.09 -7.26
CA LYS A 254 8.11 24.44 -7.58
C LYS A 254 8.68 23.67 -6.38
N ALA A 255 8.64 24.27 -5.19
CA ALA A 255 9.10 23.62 -3.97
C ALA A 255 8.27 22.36 -3.65
N GLY A 256 6.94 22.45 -3.78
CA GLY A 256 6.03 21.31 -3.57
C GLY A 256 6.28 20.17 -4.56
N VAL A 257 6.53 20.47 -5.84
CA VAL A 257 6.83 19.45 -6.87
C VAL A 257 8.16 18.77 -6.60
N VAL A 258 9.21 19.52 -6.26
CA VAL A 258 10.52 18.96 -5.89
C VAL A 258 10.39 18.07 -4.66
N GLN A 259 9.60 18.49 -3.67
CA GLN A 259 9.33 17.67 -2.48
C GLN A 259 8.59 16.38 -2.86
N TYR A 260 7.53 16.46 -3.65
CA TYR A 260 6.77 15.31 -4.13
C TYR A 260 7.64 14.30 -4.90
N LEU A 261 8.51 14.77 -5.80
CA LEU A 261 9.42 13.90 -6.55
C LEU A 261 10.44 13.22 -5.60
N ASN A 262 10.99 13.96 -4.64
CA ASN A 262 11.89 13.41 -3.63
C ASN A 262 11.22 12.37 -2.72
N GLU A 263 9.98 12.60 -2.33
CA GLU A 263 9.14 11.68 -1.56
C GLU A 263 8.80 10.41 -2.38
N ALA A 264 8.57 10.57 -3.69
CA ALA A 264 8.41 9.47 -4.64
C ALA A 264 9.73 8.73 -4.97
N GLY A 265 10.87 9.29 -4.57
CA GLY A 265 12.20 8.69 -4.77
C GLY A 265 12.79 8.86 -6.17
N LEU A 266 12.33 9.90 -6.91
CA LEU A 266 12.86 10.35 -8.19
C LEU A 266 13.86 11.49 -8.01
#